data_AF-A0A316VIB0-F1
#
_entry.id   AF-A0A316VIB0-F1
#
_cell.length_a   1.000
_cell.length_b   1.000
_cell.length_c   1.000
_cell.angle_alpha   90.00
_cell.angle_beta   90.00
_cell.angle_gamma   90.00
#
_symmetry.space_group_name_H-M   'P 1'
#
loop_
_entity.id
_entity.type
_entity.pdbx_description
1 polymer ?
#
loop_
_entity_poly.entity_id
_entity_poly.type
_entity_poly.pdbx_seq_one_letter_code
_entity_poly.pdbx_strand_id
1 'polypeptide(L)'
;MSARELAERFRSPSSYANHEDISIFTQWKQNETWLETQSKQLAGSKEARLAFIGDEDLPNESIITIGNVWTRTASHASSALASIDDGGNRIEEIVPGNDNQPQTSGLRTATLLARLIRNVVADNPKGQTMFFSLVDSALKALWSTTSFALEDIDEAKLLTRALVQMLSNIITDNQDLQEKMWQNHLSLGAESEKTDTKARAPSDLVCRLLDSKDQGTKMAAQILLINMILDSKKRCLDIARNHAGANIMRSLLHDIDTSLEMDEKEEEEEEGEQVKSDGDSGYGVSLQPSVQASQERQRRYEGLGISYTLFTGLFRAGLFDQAYANLQPEQFEGSRIDGSIVSSAQITLLKLQDAYLHSGVQDYDSEMASDLQSIASSFISLANWADQTMQTTLKKGKDAAVDGRLVEVHVALILQLQCLINLAMATETTKKPTFLRVCEGCVEQIRQDDFVIKLLHLMRTTAVFSPPVSPFVPTKASQSAPAPDGHVLSSTGKAHSQSDQDANTSKRPRLDKLKRDLVALLGVIAFKRGPKDEDSVKRVQDLVREEGGLLDVLNLTQLDEHNPYIRERAIFALRNLLQANQASQDLIAQLKPIDPAQQQESQPQ
;
A
#
# COMPACT_ATOMS: atom_id res chain seq x y z
N MET A 1 12.60 -10.79 -43.55
CA MET A 1 13.88 -10.83 -42.81
C MET A 1 13.58 -11.62 -41.55
N SER A 2 14.26 -12.74 -41.34
CA SER A 2 13.74 -13.85 -40.52
C SER A 2 14.65 -14.19 -39.35
N ALA A 3 14.09 -14.90 -38.37
CA ALA A 3 14.79 -15.45 -37.22
C ALA A 3 16.06 -16.24 -37.60
N ARG A 4 16.09 -16.81 -38.81
CA ARG A 4 17.30 -17.41 -39.40
C ARG A 4 18.51 -16.46 -39.49
N GLU A 5 18.32 -15.20 -39.87
CA GLU A 5 19.43 -14.23 -39.93
C GLU A 5 19.94 -13.89 -38.52
N LEU A 6 19.03 -13.82 -37.54
CA LEU A 6 19.41 -13.67 -36.13
C LEU A 6 20.25 -14.88 -35.67
N ALA A 7 19.83 -16.10 -36.01
CA ALA A 7 20.57 -17.32 -35.71
C ALA A 7 21.96 -17.34 -36.37
N GLU A 8 22.08 -16.91 -37.63
CA GLU A 8 23.35 -16.87 -38.35
C GLU A 8 24.31 -15.83 -37.75
N ARG A 9 23.80 -14.65 -37.36
CA ARG A 9 24.61 -13.57 -36.74
C ARG A 9 25.12 -13.91 -35.34
N PHE A 10 24.38 -14.72 -34.60
CA PHE A 10 24.74 -15.14 -33.24
C PHE A 10 25.20 -16.60 -33.17
N ARG A 11 25.45 -17.27 -34.30
CA ARG A 11 26.00 -18.63 -34.29
C ARG A 11 27.43 -18.60 -33.73
N SER A 12 27.69 -19.35 -32.68
CA SER A 12 29.06 -19.54 -32.20
C SER A 12 29.86 -20.34 -33.23
N PRO A 13 31.04 -19.88 -33.68
CA PRO A 13 32.03 -20.80 -34.22
C PRO A 13 32.41 -21.74 -33.07
N SER A 14 32.40 -23.05 -33.34
CA SER A 14 32.64 -24.11 -32.34
C SER A 14 34.04 -24.06 -31.69
N SER A 15 34.92 -23.14 -32.09
CA SER A 15 36.30 -23.01 -31.62
C SER A 15 36.52 -22.11 -30.39
N TYR A 16 35.49 -21.44 -29.85
CA TYR A 16 35.66 -20.38 -28.84
C TYR A 16 35.20 -20.72 -27.42
N ALA A 17 35.07 -22.01 -27.08
CA ALA A 17 34.55 -22.43 -25.79
C ALA A 17 35.44 -22.10 -24.58
N ASN A 18 36.73 -21.76 -24.78
CA ASN A 18 37.73 -21.78 -23.69
C ASN A 18 38.53 -20.48 -23.49
N HIS A 19 38.24 -19.37 -24.18
CA HIS A 19 38.94 -18.09 -23.92
C HIS A 19 37.95 -16.94 -23.71
N GLU A 20 38.22 -16.14 -22.67
CA GLU A 20 37.58 -14.87 -22.30
C GLU A 20 37.86 -13.77 -23.36
N ASP A 21 37.56 -14.05 -24.63
CA ASP A 21 38.08 -13.26 -25.73
C ASP A 21 37.18 -12.06 -26.04
N ILE A 22 37.77 -10.88 -25.83
CA ILE A 22 37.36 -9.55 -26.32
C ILE A 22 36.90 -9.57 -27.80
N SER A 23 37.37 -10.53 -28.59
CA SER A 23 36.96 -10.77 -29.98
C SER A 23 35.46 -11.05 -30.14
N ILE A 24 34.83 -11.78 -29.20
CA ILE A 24 33.40 -12.11 -29.27
C ILE A 24 32.55 -10.85 -29.07
N PHE A 25 32.91 -10.04 -28.08
CA PHE A 25 32.21 -8.77 -27.81
C PHE A 25 32.35 -7.79 -28.98
N THR A 26 33.51 -7.78 -29.65
CA THR A 26 33.72 -6.96 -30.84
C THR A 26 32.82 -7.39 -32.00
N GLN A 27 32.64 -8.70 -32.21
CA GLN A 27 31.70 -9.23 -33.21
C GLN A 27 30.24 -8.90 -32.87
N TRP A 28 29.88 -8.96 -31.59
CA TRP A 28 28.54 -8.58 -31.14
C TRP A 28 28.26 -7.09 -31.33
N LYS A 29 29.25 -6.23 -31.04
CA LYS A 29 29.17 -4.78 -31.28
C LYS A 29 28.85 -4.44 -32.74
N GLN A 30 29.41 -5.20 -33.70
CA GLN A 30 29.12 -5.02 -35.12
C GLN A 30 27.65 -5.28 -35.49
N ASN A 31 26.90 -6.00 -34.64
CA ASN A 31 25.48 -6.27 -34.85
C ASN A 31 24.55 -5.21 -34.23
N GLU A 32 25.04 -4.22 -33.46
CA GLU A 32 24.18 -3.25 -32.76
C GLU A 32 23.28 -2.45 -33.69
N THR A 33 23.83 -1.90 -34.79
CA THR A 33 23.06 -1.11 -35.76
C THR A 33 21.95 -1.95 -36.41
N TRP A 34 22.24 -3.23 -36.69
CA TRP A 34 21.26 -4.16 -37.23
C TRP A 34 20.16 -4.45 -36.21
N LEU A 35 20.52 -4.78 -34.97
CA LEU A 35 19.55 -5.03 -33.89
C LEU A 35 18.64 -3.84 -33.65
N GLU A 36 19.18 -2.63 -33.63
CA GLU A 36 18.41 -1.41 -33.42
C GLU A 36 17.42 -1.16 -34.56
N THR A 37 17.87 -1.35 -35.81
CA THR A 37 17.02 -1.22 -37.01
C THR A 37 15.87 -2.24 -36.98
N GLN A 38 16.19 -3.51 -36.69
CA GLN A 38 15.17 -4.57 -36.62
C GLN A 38 14.21 -4.36 -35.45
N SER A 39 14.70 -3.96 -34.28
CA SER A 39 13.86 -3.68 -33.12
C SER A 39 12.84 -2.57 -33.42
N LYS A 40 13.27 -1.47 -34.07
CA LYS A 40 12.39 -0.37 -34.49
C LYS A 40 11.33 -0.83 -35.50
N GLN A 41 11.73 -1.63 -36.50
CA GLN A 41 10.80 -2.18 -37.50
C GLN A 41 9.71 -3.04 -36.86
N LEU A 42 10.08 -3.92 -35.91
CA LEU A 42 9.14 -4.84 -35.25
C LEU A 42 8.22 -4.14 -34.24
N ALA A 43 8.65 -3.02 -33.66
CA ALA A 43 7.81 -2.22 -32.79
C ALA A 43 6.58 -1.65 -33.53
N GLY A 44 6.73 -1.29 -34.81
CA GLY A 44 5.71 -0.59 -35.60
C GLY A 44 4.73 -1.45 -36.40
N SER A 45 4.91 -2.77 -36.51
CA SER A 45 4.04 -3.62 -37.35
C SER A 45 3.85 -5.02 -36.77
N LYS A 46 2.58 -5.43 -36.60
CA LYS A 46 2.20 -6.79 -36.21
C LYS A 46 2.57 -7.80 -37.29
N GLU A 47 2.40 -7.44 -38.56
CA GLU A 47 2.75 -8.26 -39.71
C GLU A 47 4.26 -8.55 -39.73
N ALA A 48 5.08 -7.55 -39.43
CA ALA A 48 6.53 -7.73 -39.31
C ALA A 48 6.91 -8.70 -38.19
N ARG A 49 6.21 -8.66 -37.04
CA ARG A 49 6.44 -9.59 -35.91
C ARG A 49 6.14 -11.03 -36.30
N LEU A 50 5.01 -11.27 -36.96
CA LEU A 50 4.62 -12.60 -37.42
C LEU A 50 5.57 -13.12 -38.50
N ALA A 51 5.94 -12.27 -39.46
CA ALA A 51 6.87 -12.60 -40.53
C ALA A 51 8.31 -12.83 -40.06
N PHE A 52 8.71 -12.25 -38.91
CA PHE A 52 10.05 -12.43 -38.37
C PHE A 52 10.31 -13.89 -37.98
N ILE A 53 9.34 -14.57 -37.37
CA ILE A 53 9.47 -15.98 -37.00
C ILE A 53 9.29 -16.87 -38.23
N GLY A 54 8.30 -16.56 -39.07
CA GLY A 54 7.98 -17.38 -40.24
C GLY A 54 7.47 -18.77 -39.86
N ASP A 55 7.54 -19.72 -40.79
CA ASP A 55 7.05 -21.09 -40.61
C ASP A 55 8.09 -22.02 -39.97
N GLU A 56 9.38 -21.75 -40.14
CA GLU A 56 10.48 -22.58 -39.59
C GLU A 56 10.81 -22.20 -38.14
N ASP A 57 11.07 -23.20 -37.30
CA ASP A 57 11.52 -22.97 -35.93
C ASP A 57 13.01 -22.57 -35.89
N LEU A 58 13.36 -21.67 -34.97
CA LEU A 58 14.75 -21.36 -34.67
C LEU A 58 15.47 -22.61 -34.15
N PRO A 59 16.68 -22.93 -34.62
CA PRO A 59 17.47 -24.01 -34.04
C PRO A 59 17.73 -23.75 -32.56
N ASN A 60 17.51 -24.75 -31.70
CA ASN A 60 17.73 -24.64 -30.25
C ASN A 60 19.11 -24.08 -29.88
N GLU A 61 20.16 -24.45 -30.63
CA GLU A 61 21.52 -23.93 -30.42
C GLU A 61 21.62 -22.40 -30.57
N SER A 62 20.83 -21.82 -31.46
CA SER A 62 20.81 -20.35 -31.68
C SER A 62 20.13 -19.64 -30.51
N ILE A 63 19.06 -20.23 -29.99
CA ILE A 63 18.36 -19.72 -28.81
C ILE A 63 19.28 -19.81 -27.57
N ILE A 64 19.95 -20.94 -27.37
CA ILE A 64 20.95 -21.11 -26.30
C ILE A 64 22.06 -20.06 -26.42
N THR A 65 22.56 -19.80 -27.64
CA THR A 65 23.63 -18.81 -27.84
C THR A 65 23.17 -17.40 -27.50
N ILE A 66 21.93 -17.03 -27.85
CA ILE A 66 21.32 -15.77 -27.44
C ILE A 66 21.24 -15.65 -25.91
N GLY A 67 20.78 -16.69 -25.21
CA GLY A 67 20.74 -16.70 -23.74
C GLY A 67 22.12 -16.56 -23.10
N ASN A 68 23.16 -17.15 -23.73
CA ASN A 68 24.54 -17.02 -23.30
C ASN A 68 25.08 -15.58 -23.44
N VAL A 69 24.57 -14.78 -24.39
CA VAL A 69 24.97 -13.36 -24.53
C VAL A 69 24.67 -12.61 -23.24
N TRP A 70 23.45 -12.74 -22.70
CA TRP A 70 23.04 -12.01 -21.49
C TRP A 70 23.82 -12.46 -20.26
N THR A 71 23.89 -13.77 -20.03
CA THR A 71 24.55 -14.34 -18.83
C THR A 71 26.04 -14.04 -18.82
N ARG A 72 26.74 -14.19 -19.95
CA ARG A 72 28.18 -13.88 -20.03
C ARG A 72 28.44 -12.40 -19.85
N THR A 73 27.67 -11.55 -20.52
CA THR A 73 27.85 -10.09 -20.42
C THR A 73 27.63 -9.61 -18.98
N ALA A 74 26.56 -10.06 -18.33
CA ALA A 74 26.26 -9.66 -16.96
C ALA A 74 27.31 -10.18 -15.96
N SER A 75 27.77 -11.43 -16.13
CA SER A 75 28.86 -11.99 -15.31
C SER A 75 30.19 -11.26 -15.51
N HIS A 76 30.58 -10.98 -16.77
CA HIS A 76 31.82 -10.24 -17.07
C HIS A 76 31.79 -8.83 -16.47
N ALA A 77 30.67 -8.12 -16.59
CA ALA A 77 30.51 -6.79 -16.00
C ALA A 77 30.63 -6.84 -14.46
N SER A 78 29.98 -7.83 -13.82
CA SER A 78 30.06 -8.02 -12.37
C SER A 78 31.47 -8.37 -11.89
N SER A 79 32.19 -9.28 -12.59
CA SER A 79 33.56 -9.67 -12.23
C SER A 79 34.56 -8.53 -12.42
N ALA A 80 34.40 -7.73 -13.47
CA ALA A 80 35.25 -6.57 -13.71
C ALA A 80 35.16 -5.57 -12.55
N LEU A 81 33.96 -5.33 -12.02
CA LEU A 81 33.74 -4.42 -10.90
C LEU A 81 34.23 -4.99 -9.57
N ALA A 82 34.05 -6.30 -9.32
CA ALA A 82 34.57 -6.94 -8.12
C ALA A 82 36.11 -6.87 -8.04
N SER A 83 36.81 -6.92 -9.18
CA SER A 83 38.26 -6.77 -9.23
C SER A 83 38.78 -5.36 -8.92
N ILE A 84 37.90 -4.36 -8.90
CA ILE A 84 38.24 -2.96 -8.59
C ILE A 84 38.23 -2.70 -7.07
N ASP A 85 37.44 -3.45 -6.30
CA ASP A 85 37.25 -3.22 -4.85
C ASP A 85 38.40 -3.79 -3.99
N ASP A 86 39.11 -4.82 -4.48
CA ASP A 86 40.12 -5.56 -3.71
C ASP A 86 41.53 -4.93 -3.76
N GLY A 87 41.71 -3.85 -4.51
CA GLY A 87 43.00 -3.18 -4.69
C GLY A 87 42.84 -1.67 -4.69
N GLY A 88 43.07 -1.02 -3.55
CA GLY A 88 42.90 0.42 -3.29
C GLY A 88 43.75 1.41 -4.13
N ASN A 89 44.13 1.08 -5.36
CA ASN A 89 44.67 2.00 -6.34
C ASN A 89 43.62 2.34 -7.40
N ARG A 90 43.04 3.53 -7.27
CA ARG A 90 42.34 4.25 -8.34
C ARG A 90 43.28 4.47 -9.52
N ILE A 91 43.00 3.88 -10.69
CA ILE A 91 43.40 4.48 -11.98
C ILE A 91 42.27 4.23 -13.00
N GLU A 92 41.77 5.34 -13.54
CA GLU A 92 40.78 5.53 -14.60
C GLU A 92 39.38 4.97 -14.30
N GLU A 93 38.50 5.89 -13.86
CA GLU A 93 37.05 5.74 -13.83
C GLU A 93 36.55 4.84 -14.97
N ILE A 94 35.66 3.90 -14.65
CA ILE A 94 34.62 3.53 -15.62
C ILE A 94 33.86 4.85 -15.83
N VAL A 95 34.34 5.66 -16.77
CA VAL A 95 33.73 6.95 -17.10
C VAL A 95 32.35 6.60 -17.64
N PRO A 96 31.26 6.96 -16.94
CA PRO A 96 29.91 6.76 -17.46
C PRO A 96 29.82 7.42 -18.84
N GLY A 97 29.48 6.66 -19.87
CA GLY A 97 29.36 7.15 -21.25
C GLY A 97 30.59 7.00 -22.17
N ASN A 98 31.67 6.32 -21.75
CA ASN A 98 32.72 5.94 -22.70
C ASN A 98 32.33 4.65 -23.46
N ASP A 99 31.61 4.80 -24.58
CA ASP A 99 31.12 3.76 -25.52
C ASP A 99 32.23 2.79 -26.06
N ASN A 100 33.49 3.06 -25.74
CA ASN A 100 34.66 2.29 -26.18
C ASN A 100 35.17 1.27 -25.15
N GLN A 101 34.60 1.20 -23.94
CA GLN A 101 34.95 0.11 -23.02
C GLN A 101 34.25 -1.21 -23.43
N PRO A 102 34.96 -2.35 -23.46
CA PRO A 102 34.38 -3.64 -23.90
C PRO A 102 33.17 -4.09 -23.07
N GLN A 103 33.15 -3.71 -21.78
CA GLN A 103 32.15 -4.13 -20.78
C GLN A 103 30.80 -3.43 -20.99
N THR A 104 30.81 -2.11 -21.24
CA THR A 104 29.58 -1.31 -21.52
C THR A 104 28.97 -1.66 -22.88
N SER A 105 29.82 -1.93 -23.88
CA SER A 105 29.37 -2.37 -25.22
C SER A 105 28.65 -3.72 -25.20
N GLY A 106 29.11 -4.67 -24.38
CA GLY A 106 28.41 -5.95 -24.20
C GLY A 106 26.99 -5.75 -23.66
N LEU A 107 26.83 -4.91 -22.62
CA LEU A 107 25.53 -4.62 -21.99
C LEU A 107 24.56 -3.96 -22.97
N ARG A 108 25.05 -3.05 -23.82
CA ARG A 108 24.26 -2.42 -24.88
C ARG A 108 23.77 -3.44 -25.91
N THR A 109 24.63 -4.32 -26.41
CA THR A 109 24.22 -5.37 -27.35
C THR A 109 23.19 -6.32 -26.71
N ALA A 110 23.43 -6.76 -25.48
CA ALA A 110 22.49 -7.56 -24.69
C ALA A 110 21.12 -6.89 -24.56
N THR A 111 21.11 -5.58 -24.30
CA THR A 111 19.89 -4.77 -24.18
C THR A 111 19.12 -4.71 -25.50
N LEU A 112 19.81 -4.47 -26.61
CA LEU A 112 19.18 -4.43 -27.94
C LEU A 112 18.58 -5.77 -28.32
N LEU A 113 19.25 -6.87 -27.97
CA LEU A 113 18.75 -8.23 -28.19
C LEU A 113 17.48 -8.52 -27.35
N ALA A 114 17.48 -8.13 -26.06
CA ALA A 114 16.29 -8.24 -25.22
C ALA A 114 15.11 -7.42 -25.77
N ARG A 115 15.37 -6.19 -26.25
CA ARG A 115 14.35 -5.34 -26.90
C ARG A 115 13.83 -5.93 -28.20
N LEU A 116 14.70 -6.51 -29.01
CA LEU A 116 14.30 -7.22 -30.23
C LEU A 116 13.32 -8.35 -29.88
N ILE A 117 13.71 -9.24 -28.96
CA ILE A 117 12.87 -10.38 -28.55
C ILE A 117 11.56 -9.91 -27.94
N ARG A 118 11.60 -8.93 -27.02
CA ARG A 118 10.40 -8.30 -26.45
C ARG A 118 9.42 -7.85 -27.53
N ASN A 119 9.92 -7.28 -28.62
CA ASN A 119 9.08 -6.86 -29.74
C ASN A 119 8.61 -8.05 -30.56
N VAL A 120 9.45 -9.07 -30.81
CA VAL A 120 9.06 -10.27 -31.59
C VAL A 120 7.92 -11.04 -30.92
N VAL A 121 7.95 -11.18 -29.60
CA VAL A 121 6.97 -11.98 -28.84
C VAL A 121 5.67 -11.24 -28.53
N ALA A 122 5.63 -9.91 -28.75
CA ALA A 122 4.43 -9.11 -28.50
C ALA A 122 3.29 -9.52 -29.46
N ASP A 123 2.18 -10.00 -28.88
CA ASP A 123 1.00 -10.47 -29.63
C ASP A 123 1.36 -11.56 -30.66
N ASN A 124 2.26 -12.48 -30.24
CA ASN A 124 2.78 -13.56 -31.08
C ASN A 124 2.99 -14.87 -30.27
N PRO A 125 1.96 -15.72 -30.12
CA PRO A 125 2.03 -16.93 -29.29
C PRO A 125 3.10 -17.95 -29.71
N LYS A 126 3.39 -18.08 -31.02
CA LYS A 126 4.48 -18.94 -31.52
C LYS A 126 5.83 -18.42 -31.02
N GLY A 127 6.04 -17.11 -31.09
CA GLY A 127 7.25 -16.46 -30.58
C GLY A 127 7.40 -16.58 -29.08
N GLN A 128 6.33 -16.35 -28.33
CA GLN A 128 6.31 -16.55 -26.89
C GLN A 128 6.78 -17.96 -26.50
N THR A 129 6.20 -18.99 -27.12
CA THR A 129 6.56 -20.39 -26.86
C THR A 129 8.02 -20.70 -27.21
N MET A 130 8.48 -20.23 -28.38
CA MET A 130 9.84 -20.44 -28.86
C MET A 130 10.88 -19.79 -27.94
N PHE A 131 10.66 -18.54 -27.55
CA PHE A 131 11.60 -17.78 -26.73
C PHE A 131 11.43 -18.01 -25.22
N PHE A 132 10.41 -18.74 -24.76
CA PHE A 132 10.25 -19.09 -23.35
C PHE A 132 11.45 -19.89 -22.80
N SER A 133 12.14 -20.65 -23.65
CA SER A 133 13.37 -21.37 -23.26
C SER A 133 14.52 -20.44 -22.82
N LEU A 134 14.42 -19.12 -23.07
CA LEU A 134 15.38 -18.13 -22.63
C LEU A 134 15.19 -17.63 -21.20
N VAL A 135 14.05 -17.94 -20.55
CA VAL A 135 13.68 -17.40 -19.24
C VAL A 135 14.77 -17.62 -18.19
N ASP A 136 15.34 -18.82 -18.09
CA ASP A 136 16.40 -19.11 -17.10
C ASP A 136 17.67 -18.28 -17.34
N SER A 137 18.01 -18.02 -18.60
CA SER A 137 19.16 -17.18 -18.94
C SER A 137 18.89 -15.71 -18.59
N ALA A 138 17.67 -15.24 -18.84
CA ALA A 138 17.24 -13.89 -18.47
C ALA A 138 17.24 -13.71 -16.94
N LEU A 139 16.70 -14.67 -16.18
CA LEU A 139 16.69 -14.61 -14.72
C LEU A 139 18.10 -14.60 -14.13
N LYS A 140 19.02 -15.43 -14.65
CA LYS A 140 20.45 -15.39 -14.25
C LYS A 140 21.09 -14.03 -14.52
N ALA A 141 20.82 -13.44 -15.69
CA ALA A 141 21.32 -12.11 -16.01
C ALA A 141 20.73 -11.04 -15.08
N LEU A 142 19.44 -11.11 -14.78
CA LEU A 142 18.77 -10.20 -13.83
C LEU A 142 19.38 -10.28 -12.43
N TRP A 143 19.70 -11.47 -11.93
CA TRP A 143 20.41 -11.64 -10.65
C TRP A 143 21.76 -10.94 -10.60
N SER A 144 22.48 -10.93 -11.73
CA SER A 144 23.76 -10.23 -11.84
C SER A 144 23.56 -8.72 -11.96
N THR A 145 22.68 -8.26 -12.85
CA THR A 145 22.49 -6.82 -13.11
C THR A 145 21.80 -6.07 -11.98
N THR A 146 21.07 -6.77 -11.11
CA THR A 146 20.47 -6.21 -9.87
C THR A 146 21.38 -6.36 -8.65
N SER A 147 22.63 -6.78 -8.83
CA SER A 147 23.61 -6.79 -7.74
C SER A 147 24.06 -5.37 -7.40
N PHE A 148 24.46 -5.14 -6.15
CA PHE A 148 24.97 -3.86 -5.67
C PHE A 148 26.12 -3.31 -6.53
N ALA A 149 26.93 -4.19 -7.15
CA ALA A 149 28.01 -3.77 -8.04
C ALA A 149 27.50 -3.10 -9.32
N LEU A 150 26.34 -3.53 -9.84
CA LEU A 150 25.81 -3.10 -11.15
C LEU A 150 24.59 -2.17 -11.04
N GLU A 151 24.00 -2.01 -9.86
CA GLU A 151 22.74 -1.28 -9.69
C GLU A 151 22.80 0.20 -10.09
N ASP A 152 23.97 0.83 -9.95
CA ASP A 152 24.15 2.25 -10.28
C ASP A 152 24.61 2.48 -11.74
N ILE A 153 24.92 1.41 -12.50
CA ILE A 153 25.35 1.49 -13.90
C ILE A 153 24.15 1.58 -14.85
N ASP A 154 24.10 2.62 -15.67
CA ASP A 154 22.95 2.91 -16.53
C ASP A 154 22.71 1.84 -17.60
N GLU A 155 23.75 1.30 -18.23
CA GLU A 155 23.60 0.20 -19.19
C GLU A 155 23.05 -1.08 -18.54
N ALA A 156 23.39 -1.33 -17.27
CA ALA A 156 22.86 -2.46 -16.51
C ALA A 156 21.39 -2.24 -16.13
N LYS A 157 20.99 -1.01 -15.76
CA LYS A 157 19.58 -0.64 -15.57
C LYS A 157 18.77 -0.81 -16.85
N LEU A 158 19.31 -0.38 -18.00
CA LEU A 158 18.66 -0.53 -19.31
C LEU A 158 18.48 -1.99 -19.70
N LEU A 159 19.49 -2.84 -19.45
CA LEU A 159 19.40 -4.28 -19.68
C LEU A 159 18.36 -4.92 -18.76
N THR A 160 18.40 -4.59 -17.46
CA THR A 160 17.45 -5.09 -16.46
C THR A 160 16.02 -4.79 -16.89
N ARG A 161 15.74 -3.51 -17.18
CA ARG A 161 14.41 -3.08 -17.66
C ARG A 161 13.99 -3.82 -18.92
N ALA A 162 14.88 -3.94 -19.90
CA ALA A 162 14.57 -4.61 -21.17
C ALA A 162 14.26 -6.11 -20.97
N LEU A 163 14.99 -6.79 -20.08
CA LEU A 163 14.76 -8.20 -19.76
C LEU A 163 13.43 -8.40 -19.03
N VAL A 164 13.09 -7.56 -18.04
CA VAL A 164 11.80 -7.67 -17.33
C VAL A 164 10.63 -7.43 -18.27
N GLN A 165 10.71 -6.39 -19.12
CA GLN A 165 9.69 -6.13 -20.15
C GLN A 165 9.57 -7.27 -21.16
N MET A 166 10.71 -7.87 -21.56
CA MET A 166 10.71 -9.04 -22.43
C MET A 166 10.00 -10.22 -21.76
N LEU A 167 10.33 -10.55 -20.51
CA LEU A 167 9.67 -11.62 -19.75
C LEU A 167 8.16 -11.37 -19.64
N SER A 168 7.76 -10.13 -19.39
CA SER A 168 6.34 -9.75 -19.32
C SER A 168 5.61 -10.01 -20.64
N ASN A 169 6.19 -9.59 -21.78
CA ASN A 169 5.62 -9.83 -23.10
C ASN A 169 5.62 -11.31 -23.51
N ILE A 170 6.62 -12.10 -23.06
CA ILE A 170 6.69 -13.55 -23.31
C ILE A 170 5.47 -14.26 -22.74
N ILE A 171 4.96 -13.82 -21.58
CA ILE A 171 3.84 -14.49 -20.90
C ILE A 171 2.49 -13.80 -21.08
N THR A 172 2.44 -12.62 -21.72
CA THR A 172 1.20 -11.85 -21.89
C THR A 172 0.15 -12.68 -22.65
N ASP A 173 -1.08 -12.75 -22.12
CA ASP A 173 -2.21 -13.51 -22.67
C ASP A 173 -1.93 -15.01 -22.95
N ASN A 174 -0.96 -15.60 -22.25
CA ASN A 174 -0.56 -16.99 -22.44
C ASN A 174 -0.55 -17.77 -21.12
N GLN A 175 -1.71 -18.32 -20.74
CA GLN A 175 -1.94 -18.99 -19.46
C GLN A 175 -0.97 -20.15 -19.17
N ASP A 176 -0.57 -20.91 -20.20
CA ASP A 176 0.37 -22.03 -20.03
C ASP A 176 1.78 -21.54 -19.67
N LEU A 177 2.26 -20.48 -20.33
CA LEU A 177 3.59 -19.91 -20.05
C LEU A 177 3.59 -19.15 -18.73
N GLN A 178 2.49 -18.48 -18.43
CA GLN A 178 2.21 -17.85 -17.15
C GLN A 178 2.31 -18.83 -15.97
N GLU A 179 1.62 -19.99 -16.03
CA GLU A 179 1.70 -21.03 -14.98
C GLU A 179 3.12 -21.60 -14.86
N LYS A 180 3.81 -21.85 -16.00
CA LYS A 180 5.20 -22.31 -16.00
C LYS A 180 6.15 -21.29 -15.35
N MET A 181 6.00 -20.00 -15.67
CA MET A 181 6.79 -18.93 -15.06
C MET A 181 6.55 -18.88 -13.53
N TRP A 182 5.28 -18.97 -13.12
CA TRP A 182 4.85 -18.92 -11.73
C TRP A 182 5.40 -20.07 -10.88
N GLN A 183 5.20 -21.31 -11.34
CA GLN A 183 5.54 -22.53 -10.61
C GLN A 183 7.04 -22.84 -10.71
N ASN A 184 7.60 -22.83 -11.93
CA ASN A 184 8.90 -23.45 -12.19
C ASN A 184 10.06 -22.47 -12.10
N HIS A 185 9.84 -21.20 -12.45
CA HIS A 185 10.93 -20.22 -12.59
C HIS A 185 10.99 -19.23 -11.44
N LEU A 186 9.85 -18.77 -10.92
CA LEU A 186 9.79 -17.86 -9.77
C LEU A 186 9.44 -18.57 -8.45
N SER A 187 9.02 -19.84 -8.51
CA SER A 187 8.67 -20.66 -7.36
C SER A 187 7.65 -20.01 -6.42
N LEU A 188 6.72 -19.22 -6.96
CA LEU A 188 5.71 -18.47 -6.19
C LEU A 188 4.50 -19.32 -5.78
N GLY A 189 4.24 -20.38 -6.54
CA GLY A 189 3.18 -21.36 -6.24
C GLY A 189 3.61 -22.51 -5.34
N ALA A 190 4.87 -22.52 -4.87
CA ALA A 190 5.34 -23.53 -3.94
C ALA A 190 4.96 -23.14 -2.50
N GLU A 191 4.27 -24.03 -1.78
CA GLU A 191 4.15 -23.94 -0.32
C GLU A 191 5.55 -24.18 0.27
N SER A 192 6.37 -23.13 0.37
CA SER A 192 7.68 -23.27 0.99
C SER A 192 7.48 -23.53 2.49
N GLU A 193 7.70 -24.77 2.91
CA GLU A 193 8.15 -25.06 4.26
C GLU A 193 9.39 -24.20 4.55
N LYS A 194 9.50 -23.68 5.77
CA LYS A 194 10.67 -22.95 6.28
C LYS A 194 11.91 -23.85 6.13
N THR A 195 12.54 -23.82 4.97
CA THR A 195 13.75 -24.60 4.72
C THR A 195 14.94 -23.73 5.07
N ASP A 196 15.59 -24.08 6.18
CA ASP A 196 16.89 -23.59 6.64
C ASP A 196 17.98 -23.86 5.60
N THR A 197 17.99 -23.14 4.48
CA THR A 197 19.11 -23.18 3.55
C THR A 197 19.37 -21.81 2.96
N LYS A 198 20.63 -21.38 3.06
CA LYS A 198 21.22 -20.10 2.60
C LYS A 198 21.11 -19.87 1.07
N ALA A 199 20.25 -20.59 0.35
CA ALA A 199 20.04 -20.45 -1.09
C ALA A 199 19.05 -19.31 -1.36
N ARG A 200 19.38 -18.43 -2.31
CA ARG A 200 18.51 -17.32 -2.72
C ARG A 200 17.24 -17.89 -3.36
N ALA A 201 16.07 -17.53 -2.85
CA ALA A 201 14.81 -17.98 -3.43
C ALA A 201 14.56 -17.23 -4.74
N PRO A 202 14.03 -17.87 -5.80
CA PRO A 202 13.71 -17.16 -7.04
C PRO A 202 12.72 -15.99 -6.85
N SER A 203 11.85 -16.08 -5.84
CA SER A 203 10.95 -15.00 -5.41
C SER A 203 11.67 -13.74 -4.93
N ASP A 204 12.88 -13.87 -4.39
CA ASP A 204 13.67 -12.73 -3.89
C ASP A 204 14.09 -11.82 -5.04
N LEU A 205 14.25 -12.37 -6.26
CA LEU A 205 14.53 -11.56 -7.45
C LEU A 205 13.37 -10.60 -7.74
N VAL A 206 12.13 -11.05 -7.56
CA VAL A 206 10.95 -10.19 -7.77
C VAL A 206 10.99 -9.01 -6.81
N CYS A 207 11.26 -9.26 -5.53
CA CYS A 207 11.39 -8.19 -4.53
C CYS A 207 12.52 -7.22 -4.90
N ARG A 208 13.70 -7.72 -5.33
CA ARG A 208 14.80 -6.85 -5.81
C ARG A 208 14.43 -5.98 -7.01
N LEU A 209 13.61 -6.50 -7.93
CA LEU A 209 13.15 -5.73 -9.08
C LEU A 209 12.15 -4.66 -8.68
N LEU A 210 11.28 -4.94 -7.70
CA LEU A 210 10.36 -3.98 -7.13
C LEU A 210 11.06 -2.91 -6.28
N ASP A 211 12.15 -3.28 -5.59
CA ASP A 211 12.96 -2.35 -4.79
C ASP A 211 13.99 -1.57 -5.64
N SER A 212 13.95 -1.69 -6.97
CA SER A 212 14.89 -1.02 -7.86
C SER A 212 14.78 0.51 -7.78
N LYS A 213 15.93 1.19 -7.71
CA LYS A 213 16.03 2.66 -7.87
C LYS A 213 15.55 3.14 -9.25
N ASP A 214 15.57 2.26 -10.25
CA ASP A 214 15.08 2.58 -11.58
C ASP A 214 13.56 2.38 -11.68
N GLN A 215 12.81 3.49 -11.72
CA GLN A 215 11.35 3.47 -11.81
C GLN A 215 10.84 2.68 -13.03
N GLY A 216 11.54 2.74 -14.17
CA GLY A 216 11.15 1.98 -15.35
C GLY A 216 11.27 0.46 -15.15
N THR A 217 12.23 0.00 -14.35
CA THR A 217 12.38 -1.40 -13.97
C THR A 217 11.29 -1.81 -12.98
N LYS A 218 11.01 -0.97 -11.98
CA LYS A 218 9.94 -1.20 -11.01
C LYS A 218 8.57 -1.36 -11.67
N MET A 219 8.20 -0.42 -12.55
CA MET A 219 6.95 -0.50 -13.32
C MET A 219 6.89 -1.75 -14.20
N ALA A 220 8.00 -2.12 -14.86
CA ALA A 220 8.05 -3.34 -15.67
C ALA A 220 7.83 -4.60 -14.81
N ALA A 221 8.36 -4.64 -13.59
CA ALA A 221 8.18 -5.73 -12.65
C ALA A 221 6.73 -5.80 -12.12
N GLN A 222 6.11 -4.66 -11.83
CA GLN A 222 4.70 -4.59 -11.47
C GLN A 222 3.79 -5.09 -12.62
N ILE A 223 4.08 -4.73 -13.88
CA ILE A 223 3.34 -5.22 -15.05
C ILE A 223 3.54 -6.74 -15.23
N LEU A 224 4.77 -7.23 -15.04
CA LEU A 224 5.04 -8.68 -15.06
C LEU A 224 4.17 -9.40 -14.01
N LEU A 225 4.04 -8.85 -12.80
CA LEU A 225 3.17 -9.40 -11.75
C LEU A 225 1.69 -9.36 -12.15
N ILE A 226 1.19 -8.25 -12.69
CA ILE A 226 -0.19 -8.13 -13.19
C ILE A 226 -0.50 -9.24 -14.19
N ASN A 227 0.36 -9.41 -15.20
CA ASN A 227 0.22 -10.45 -16.23
C ASN A 227 0.30 -11.88 -15.64
N MET A 228 0.89 -12.04 -14.45
CA MET A 228 0.96 -13.33 -13.77
C MET A 228 -0.14 -13.56 -12.74
N ILE A 229 -0.90 -12.56 -12.31
CA ILE A 229 -1.78 -12.71 -11.15
C ILE A 229 -3.24 -12.57 -11.55
N LEU A 230 -3.60 -11.48 -12.24
CA LEU A 230 -4.98 -11.01 -12.29
C LEU A 230 -5.97 -11.97 -12.98
N ASP A 231 -5.51 -12.75 -13.94
CA ASP A 231 -6.38 -13.71 -14.67
C ASP A 231 -6.46 -15.09 -14.01
N SER A 232 -5.93 -15.26 -12.79
CA SER A 232 -5.86 -16.57 -12.13
C SER A 232 -6.18 -16.51 -10.64
N LYS A 233 -7.36 -17.02 -10.27
CA LYS A 233 -7.80 -17.16 -8.88
C LYS A 233 -6.78 -17.93 -8.02
N LYS A 234 -6.13 -18.97 -8.58
CA LYS A 234 -5.08 -19.75 -7.90
C LYS A 234 -3.87 -18.87 -7.56
N ARG A 235 -3.34 -18.11 -8.53
CA ARG A 235 -2.14 -17.27 -8.33
C ARG A 235 -2.43 -16.06 -7.44
N CYS A 236 -3.63 -15.47 -7.53
CA CYS A 236 -4.11 -14.48 -6.56
C CYS A 236 -4.10 -15.05 -5.13
N LEU A 237 -4.60 -16.28 -4.96
CA LEU A 237 -4.63 -16.95 -3.66
C LEU A 237 -3.22 -17.24 -3.13
N ASP A 238 -2.31 -17.71 -3.99
CA ASP A 238 -0.90 -17.95 -3.65
C ASP A 238 -0.24 -16.67 -3.13
N ILE A 239 -0.45 -15.52 -3.79
CA ILE A 239 0.06 -14.22 -3.30
C ILE A 239 -0.53 -13.84 -1.95
N ALA A 240 -1.84 -14.02 -1.79
CA ALA A 240 -2.52 -13.65 -0.56
C ALA A 240 -2.11 -14.53 0.63
N ARG A 241 -1.73 -15.79 0.42
CA ARG A 241 -1.48 -16.77 1.50
C ARG A 241 -0.03 -17.16 1.73
N ASN A 242 0.81 -17.17 0.69
CA ASN A 242 2.16 -17.71 0.80
C ASN A 242 3.13 -16.67 1.39
N HIS A 243 4.17 -17.13 2.07
CA HIS A 243 5.20 -16.24 2.64
C HIS A 243 5.94 -15.43 1.56
N ALA A 244 6.24 -16.05 0.41
CA ALA A 244 6.81 -15.34 -0.75
C ALA A 244 5.86 -14.24 -1.26
N GLY A 245 4.55 -14.53 -1.29
CA GLY A 245 3.51 -13.56 -1.62
C GLY A 245 3.45 -12.39 -0.64
N ALA A 246 3.58 -12.66 0.66
CA ALA A 246 3.67 -11.63 1.69
C ALA A 246 4.85 -10.68 1.47
N ASN A 247 6.03 -11.21 1.11
CA ASN A 247 7.23 -10.39 0.86
C ASN A 247 7.06 -9.50 -0.37
N ILE A 248 6.47 -10.02 -1.45
CA ILE A 248 6.12 -9.22 -2.64
C ILE A 248 5.12 -8.13 -2.28
N MET A 249 4.04 -8.46 -1.55
CA MET A 249 3.06 -7.48 -1.11
C MET A 249 3.67 -6.40 -0.21
N ARG A 250 4.58 -6.77 0.71
CA ARG A 250 5.29 -5.80 1.56
C ARG A 250 6.13 -4.82 0.74
N SER A 251 6.87 -5.31 -0.26
CA SER A 251 7.66 -4.45 -1.16
C SER A 251 6.75 -3.48 -1.94
N LEU A 252 5.64 -3.97 -2.52
CA LEU A 252 4.66 -3.12 -3.20
C LEU A 252 4.00 -2.09 -2.28
N LEU A 253 3.58 -2.50 -1.08
CA LEU A 253 2.91 -1.62 -0.11
C LEU A 253 3.87 -0.59 0.47
N HIS A 254 5.13 -0.95 0.67
CA HIS A 254 6.17 -0.02 1.10
C HIS A 254 6.44 1.06 0.02
N ASP A 255 6.49 0.66 -1.25
CA ASP A 255 6.62 1.61 -2.37
C ASP A 255 5.44 2.58 -2.46
N ILE A 256 4.22 2.06 -2.27
CA ILE A 256 3.01 2.89 -2.21
C ILE A 256 3.09 3.89 -1.06
N ASP A 257 3.38 3.41 0.15
CA ASP A 257 3.41 4.25 1.35
C ASP A 257 4.49 5.35 1.23
N THR A 258 5.68 4.98 0.76
CA THR A 258 6.77 5.93 0.51
C THR A 258 6.38 6.99 -0.53
N SER A 259 5.70 6.58 -1.61
CA SER A 259 5.26 7.52 -2.65
C SER A 259 4.21 8.49 -2.13
N LEU A 260 3.27 8.04 -1.29
CA LEU A 260 2.27 8.89 -0.65
C LEU A 260 2.90 9.87 0.34
N GLU A 261 3.85 9.42 1.17
CA GLU A 261 4.57 10.31 2.09
C GLU A 261 5.38 11.39 1.38
N MET A 262 5.94 11.07 0.21
CA MET A 262 6.67 12.05 -0.60
C MET A 262 5.72 13.11 -1.17
N ASP A 263 4.55 12.68 -1.67
CA ASP A 263 3.55 13.62 -2.20
C ASP A 263 3.00 14.54 -1.09
N GLU A 264 2.70 14.00 0.10
CA GLU A 264 2.26 14.81 1.25
C GLU A 264 3.30 15.87 1.65
N LYS A 265 4.59 15.50 1.70
CA LYS A 265 5.68 16.45 2.02
C LYS A 265 5.83 17.54 0.96
N GLU A 266 5.72 17.17 -0.32
CA GLU A 266 5.79 18.13 -1.43
C GLU A 266 4.61 19.12 -1.38
N GLU A 267 3.40 18.65 -1.04
CA GLU A 267 2.23 19.52 -0.86
C GLU A 267 2.40 20.50 0.32
N GLU A 268 2.91 20.03 1.47
CA GLU A 268 3.20 20.87 2.64
C GLU A 268 4.26 21.96 2.35
N GLU A 269 5.30 21.62 1.59
CA GLU A 269 6.33 22.57 1.15
C GLU A 269 5.75 23.64 0.22
N GLU A 270 4.91 23.24 -0.75
CA GLU A 270 4.24 24.16 -1.68
C GLU A 270 3.29 25.13 -0.95
N GLU A 271 2.50 24.66 0.02
CA GLU A 271 1.62 25.50 0.84
C GLU A 271 2.40 26.45 1.75
N GLY A 272 3.50 25.97 2.37
CA GLY A 272 4.35 26.77 3.26
C GLY A 272 5.09 27.91 2.56
N GLU A 273 5.42 27.76 1.28
CA GLU A 273 6.04 28.83 0.47
C GLU A 273 5.02 29.88 -0.01
N GLN A 274 3.79 29.48 -0.37
CA GLN A 274 2.73 30.42 -0.75
C GLN A 274 2.39 31.39 0.38
N VAL A 275 2.23 30.88 1.60
CA VAL A 275 1.88 31.69 2.79
C VAL A 275 2.96 32.74 3.14
N LYS A 276 4.24 32.48 2.81
CA LYS A 276 5.33 33.46 3.01
C LYS A 276 5.31 34.59 1.97
N SER A 277 4.77 34.35 0.78
CA SER A 277 4.74 35.35 -0.31
C SER A 277 3.61 36.37 -0.16
N ASP A 278 2.48 35.98 0.46
CA ASP A 278 1.32 36.85 0.68
C ASP A 278 1.51 37.88 1.82
N GLY A 279 2.60 37.75 2.60
CA GLY A 279 2.87 38.58 3.76
C GLY A 279 3.52 39.96 3.50
N ASP A 280 4.15 40.21 2.35
CA ASP A 280 4.93 41.46 2.17
C ASP A 280 4.99 42.06 0.75
N SER A 281 4.40 41.45 -0.28
CA SER A 281 4.23 42.14 -1.57
C SER A 281 3.15 41.48 -2.40
N GLY A 282 2.09 42.21 -2.78
CA GLY A 282 0.93 41.73 -3.55
C GLY A 282 1.20 41.31 -5.00
N TYR A 283 2.33 40.65 -5.26
CA TYR A 283 2.68 39.97 -6.49
C TYR A 283 3.28 38.60 -6.12
N GLY A 284 2.41 37.63 -5.77
CA GLY A 284 2.80 36.24 -5.64
C GLY A 284 3.24 35.70 -7.00
N VAL A 285 4.54 35.46 -7.19
CA VAL A 285 5.04 34.67 -8.31
C VAL A 285 4.86 33.21 -7.90
N SER A 286 3.83 32.55 -8.46
CA SER A 286 3.69 31.09 -8.34
C SER A 286 4.92 30.44 -8.96
N LEU A 287 5.79 29.88 -8.12
CA LEU A 287 6.90 29.04 -8.55
C LEU A 287 6.30 27.79 -9.16
N GLN A 288 6.23 27.73 -10.49
CA GLN A 288 5.86 26.49 -11.17
C GLN A 288 6.90 25.41 -10.83
N PRO A 289 6.49 24.19 -10.43
CA PRO A 289 7.43 23.11 -10.22
C PRO A 289 8.25 22.89 -11.49
N SER A 290 9.53 22.55 -11.32
CA SER A 290 10.41 22.29 -12.47
C SER A 290 9.81 21.18 -13.33
N VAL A 291 10.02 21.25 -14.65
CA VAL A 291 9.54 20.22 -15.60
C VAL A 291 10.01 18.81 -15.19
N GLN A 292 11.20 18.71 -14.59
CA GLN A 292 11.75 17.44 -14.07
C GLN A 292 10.96 16.93 -12.86
N ALA A 293 10.70 17.78 -11.86
CA ALA A 293 9.92 17.41 -10.68
C ALA A 293 8.50 16.97 -11.06
N SER A 294 7.84 17.66 -12.00
CA SER A 294 6.51 17.26 -12.50
C SER A 294 6.55 15.90 -13.23
N GLN A 295 7.61 15.62 -14.00
CA GLN A 295 7.77 14.33 -14.66
C GLN A 295 8.03 13.19 -13.67
N GLU A 296 8.79 13.45 -12.61
CA GLU A 296 9.05 12.47 -11.55
C GLU A 296 7.79 12.17 -10.76
N ARG A 297 7.04 13.20 -10.34
CA ARG A 297 5.73 13.05 -9.68
C ARG A 297 4.76 12.25 -10.56
N GLN A 298 4.66 12.57 -11.85
CA GLN A 298 3.83 11.82 -12.79
C GLN A 298 4.20 10.33 -12.88
N ARG A 299 5.51 10.01 -12.95
CA ARG A 299 5.98 8.62 -12.96
C ARG A 299 5.67 7.88 -11.67
N ARG A 300 5.73 8.56 -10.50
CA ARG A 300 5.30 7.97 -9.22
C ARG A 300 3.82 7.61 -9.26
N TYR A 301 2.95 8.52 -9.73
CA TYR A 301 1.52 8.22 -9.86
C TYR A 301 1.22 7.08 -10.83
N GLU A 302 1.96 6.97 -11.93
CA GLU A 302 1.84 5.84 -12.85
C GLU A 302 2.19 4.52 -12.13
N GLY A 303 3.29 4.47 -11.39
CA GLY A 303 3.67 3.31 -10.57
C GLY A 303 2.63 2.96 -9.49
N LEU A 304 2.10 3.97 -8.80
CA LEU A 304 1.01 3.82 -7.83
C LEU A 304 -0.24 3.22 -8.47
N GLY A 305 -0.65 3.72 -9.64
CA GLY A 305 -1.80 3.20 -10.37
C GLY A 305 -1.65 1.75 -10.80
N ILE A 306 -0.45 1.34 -11.21
CA ILE A 306 -0.15 -0.05 -11.56
C ILE A 306 -0.23 -0.93 -10.31
N SER A 307 0.41 -0.55 -9.21
CA SER A 307 0.35 -1.32 -7.95
C SER A 307 -1.07 -1.41 -7.40
N TYR A 308 -1.84 -0.32 -7.45
CA TYR A 308 -3.24 -0.32 -7.06
C TYR A 308 -4.09 -1.26 -7.94
N THR A 309 -3.79 -1.39 -9.23
CA THR A 309 -4.45 -2.36 -10.12
C THR A 309 -4.25 -3.80 -9.64
N LEU A 310 -3.08 -4.14 -9.09
CA LEU A 310 -2.83 -5.46 -8.52
C LEU A 310 -3.69 -5.70 -7.27
N PHE A 311 -3.72 -4.75 -6.33
CA PHE A 311 -4.51 -4.88 -5.10
C PHE A 311 -6.02 -4.86 -5.34
N THR A 312 -6.51 -4.03 -6.25
CA THR A 312 -7.93 -4.07 -6.67
C THR A 312 -8.30 -5.42 -7.27
N GLY A 313 -7.38 -6.07 -7.99
CA GLY A 313 -7.54 -7.46 -8.42
C GLY A 313 -7.74 -8.44 -7.26
N LEU A 314 -6.92 -8.33 -6.21
CA LEU A 314 -7.07 -9.15 -5.00
C LEU A 314 -8.39 -8.87 -4.26
N PHE A 315 -8.80 -7.60 -4.16
CA PHE A 315 -10.05 -7.21 -3.53
C PHE A 315 -11.27 -7.68 -4.31
N ARG A 316 -11.24 -7.58 -5.65
CA ARG A 316 -12.26 -8.13 -6.55
C ARG A 316 -12.42 -9.63 -6.38
N ALA A 317 -11.31 -10.34 -6.18
CA ALA A 317 -11.28 -11.77 -5.92
C ALA A 317 -11.71 -12.16 -4.50
N GLY A 318 -11.96 -11.19 -3.62
CA GLY A 318 -12.36 -11.41 -2.24
C GLY A 318 -11.25 -11.98 -1.36
N LEU A 319 -10.01 -11.52 -1.57
CA LEU A 319 -8.82 -12.05 -0.91
C LEU A 319 -8.23 -11.10 0.15
N PHE A 320 -8.99 -10.07 0.56
CA PHE A 320 -8.51 -9.09 1.53
C PHE A 320 -8.16 -9.78 2.86
N ASP A 321 -9.05 -10.62 3.38
CA ASP A 321 -8.83 -11.26 4.70
C ASP A 321 -7.56 -12.12 4.72
N GLN A 322 -7.28 -12.86 3.65
CA GLN A 322 -6.08 -13.69 3.57
C GLN A 322 -4.82 -12.83 3.45
N ALA A 323 -4.85 -11.80 2.59
CA ALA A 323 -3.72 -10.89 2.43
C ALA A 323 -3.43 -10.12 3.74
N TYR A 324 -4.46 -9.61 4.40
CA TYR A 324 -4.33 -8.87 5.66
C TYR A 324 -3.78 -9.74 6.80
N ALA A 325 -4.22 -11.00 6.89
CA ALA A 325 -3.70 -11.96 7.86
C ALA A 325 -2.23 -12.33 7.56
N ASN A 326 -1.88 -12.55 6.30
CA ASN A 326 -0.52 -12.92 5.89
C ASN A 326 0.51 -11.79 6.08
N LEU A 327 0.04 -10.53 6.14
CA LEU A 327 0.85 -9.35 6.44
C LEU A 327 1.01 -9.05 7.94
N GLN A 328 0.45 -9.88 8.83
CA GLN A 328 0.62 -9.70 10.27
C GLN A 328 2.12 -9.73 10.65
N PRO A 329 2.55 -8.92 11.64
CA PRO A 329 3.91 -8.98 12.18
C PRO A 329 4.24 -10.39 12.66
N GLU A 330 5.42 -10.91 12.29
CA GLU A 330 5.88 -12.22 12.78
C GLU A 330 6.12 -12.15 14.29
N GLN A 331 5.32 -12.89 15.06
CA GLN A 331 5.55 -13.06 16.49
C GLN A 331 6.66 -14.09 16.66
N PHE A 332 7.92 -13.64 16.76
CA PHE A 332 9.02 -14.52 17.15
C PHE A 332 8.81 -14.99 18.59
N GLU A 333 8.42 -16.26 18.75
CA GLU A 333 8.40 -16.96 20.03
C GLU A 333 9.80 -16.88 20.67
N GLY A 334 9.98 -15.96 21.63
CA GLY A 334 11.22 -15.84 22.40
C GLY A 334 11.71 -14.40 22.61
N SER A 335 11.32 -13.44 21.78
CA SER A 335 11.64 -12.02 21.99
C SER A 335 10.41 -11.26 22.48
N ARG A 336 10.37 -11.02 23.79
CA ARG A 336 9.34 -10.21 24.45
C ARG A 336 9.53 -8.72 24.10
N ILE A 337 8.45 -8.10 23.64
CA ILE A 337 8.00 -6.71 23.89
C ILE A 337 8.19 -5.64 22.78
N ASP A 338 9.12 -5.74 21.83
CA ASP A 338 9.39 -4.64 20.87
C ASP A 338 8.81 -4.79 19.44
N GLY A 339 7.98 -5.82 19.19
CA GLY A 339 7.30 -5.95 17.89
C GLY A 339 6.18 -4.91 17.70
N SER A 340 6.05 -4.40 16.47
CA SER A 340 4.85 -3.66 16.03
C SER A 340 3.63 -4.59 16.12
N ILE A 341 2.46 -4.00 16.43
CA ILE A 341 1.20 -4.72 16.60
C ILE A 341 0.45 -4.82 15.27
N VAL A 342 0.63 -3.82 14.42
CA VAL A 342 0.05 -3.73 13.08
C VAL A 342 1.16 -3.29 12.15
N SER A 343 1.51 -4.11 11.16
CA SER A 343 2.59 -3.76 10.24
C SER A 343 2.23 -2.53 9.40
N SER A 344 3.23 -1.76 8.96
CA SER A 344 3.01 -0.66 8.01
C SER A 344 2.31 -1.15 6.73
N ALA A 345 2.67 -2.35 6.25
CA ALA A 345 1.99 -3.00 5.13
C ALA A 345 0.49 -3.23 5.39
N GLN A 346 0.09 -3.63 6.60
CA GLN A 346 -1.33 -3.76 6.95
C GLN A 346 -2.05 -2.40 6.95
N ILE A 347 -1.40 -1.35 7.44
CA ILE A 347 -1.94 0.02 7.42
C ILE A 347 -2.14 0.47 5.97
N THR A 348 -1.14 0.32 5.11
CA THR A 348 -1.24 0.70 3.69
C THR A 348 -2.29 -0.14 2.97
N LEU A 349 -2.39 -1.44 3.25
CA LEU A 349 -3.44 -2.29 2.68
C LEU A 349 -4.84 -1.81 3.09
N LEU A 350 -5.03 -1.37 4.34
CA LEU A 350 -6.28 -0.76 4.79
C LEU A 350 -6.56 0.56 4.07
N LYS A 351 -5.55 1.43 3.84
CA LYS A 351 -5.71 2.65 3.03
C LYS A 351 -6.22 2.32 1.61
N LEU A 352 -5.62 1.31 0.97
CA LEU A 352 -6.03 0.87 -0.37
C LEU A 352 -7.44 0.26 -0.38
N GLN A 353 -7.77 -0.53 0.64
CA GLN A 353 -9.11 -1.10 0.80
C GLN A 353 -10.16 -0.01 1.01
N ASP A 354 -9.87 0.99 1.83
CA ASP A 354 -10.77 2.13 2.04
C ASP A 354 -11.01 2.90 0.73
N ALA A 355 -9.95 3.22 -0.01
CA ALA A 355 -10.05 3.85 -1.32
C ALA A 355 -10.86 3.02 -2.31
N TYR A 356 -10.68 1.69 -2.30
CA TYR A 356 -11.44 0.77 -3.13
C TYR A 356 -12.94 0.78 -2.80
N LEU A 357 -13.28 0.69 -1.51
CA LEU A 357 -14.67 0.77 -1.04
C LEU A 357 -15.30 2.11 -1.39
N HIS A 358 -14.56 3.21 -1.22
CA HIS A 358 -15.01 4.57 -1.48
C HIS A 358 -15.27 4.82 -2.97
N SER A 359 -14.47 4.22 -3.87
CA SER A 359 -14.64 4.35 -5.33
C SER A 359 -15.95 3.75 -5.87
N GLY A 360 -16.70 3.04 -5.02
CA GLY A 360 -17.93 2.36 -5.38
C GLY A 360 -17.61 1.05 -6.09
N VAL A 361 -17.62 -0.05 -5.34
CA VAL A 361 -17.27 -1.39 -5.83
C VAL A 361 -18.10 -1.78 -7.05
N GLN A 362 -17.51 -1.67 -8.24
CA GLN A 362 -18.18 -1.95 -9.52
C GLN A 362 -18.05 -3.42 -9.93
N ASP A 363 -16.95 -4.05 -9.58
CA ASP A 363 -16.64 -5.44 -9.90
C ASP A 363 -16.29 -6.15 -8.59
N TYR A 364 -17.01 -7.20 -8.25
CA TYR A 364 -16.72 -7.99 -7.05
C TYR A 364 -17.22 -9.41 -7.28
N ASP A 365 -16.28 -10.34 -7.29
CA ASP A 365 -16.49 -11.73 -7.72
C ASP A 365 -16.08 -12.73 -6.64
N SER A 366 -16.18 -12.31 -5.38
CA SER A 366 -15.98 -13.23 -4.27
C SER A 366 -17.19 -14.15 -4.11
N GLU A 367 -16.91 -15.45 -4.08
CA GLU A 367 -17.84 -16.49 -3.63
C GLU A 367 -17.76 -16.66 -2.10
N MET A 368 -16.77 -16.05 -1.44
CA MET A 368 -16.54 -16.16 -0.01
C MET A 368 -17.42 -15.16 0.74
N ALA A 369 -18.48 -15.66 1.37
CA ALA A 369 -19.41 -14.85 2.16
C ALA A 369 -18.77 -14.20 3.40
N SER A 370 -17.58 -14.66 3.81
CA SER A 370 -16.88 -14.20 5.01
C SER A 370 -15.74 -13.21 4.74
N ASP A 371 -15.49 -12.82 3.49
CA ASP A 371 -14.45 -11.82 3.22
C ASP A 371 -14.76 -10.49 3.91
N LEU A 372 -13.74 -9.71 4.27
CA LEU A 372 -13.81 -8.47 5.04
C LEU A 372 -14.31 -8.61 6.49
N GLN A 373 -14.69 -9.81 6.94
CA GLN A 373 -15.05 -10.04 8.35
C GLN A 373 -13.83 -9.93 9.28
N SER A 374 -12.62 -10.13 8.74
CA SER A 374 -11.38 -9.91 9.50
C SER A 374 -11.21 -8.46 9.97
N ILE A 375 -11.84 -7.47 9.29
CA ILE A 375 -11.78 -6.06 9.69
C ILE A 375 -12.44 -5.88 11.06
N ALA A 376 -13.64 -6.41 11.25
CA ALA A 376 -14.36 -6.30 12.51
C ALA A 376 -13.66 -7.07 13.65
N SER A 377 -13.18 -8.30 13.38
CA SER A 377 -12.47 -9.08 14.41
C SER A 377 -11.11 -8.45 14.77
N SER A 378 -10.37 -7.93 13.78
CA SER A 378 -9.13 -7.19 14.00
C SER A 378 -9.38 -5.90 14.79
N PHE A 379 -10.46 -5.17 14.48
CA PHE A 379 -10.87 -4.00 15.26
C PHE A 379 -11.05 -4.32 16.74
N ILE A 380 -11.74 -5.41 17.08
CA ILE A 380 -11.92 -5.81 18.48
C ILE A 380 -10.58 -6.09 19.17
N SER A 381 -9.68 -6.82 18.51
CA SER A 381 -8.34 -7.10 19.07
C SER A 381 -7.53 -5.82 19.30
N LEU A 382 -7.50 -4.92 18.32
CA LEU A 382 -6.78 -3.65 18.42
C LEU A 382 -7.43 -2.70 19.44
N ALA A 383 -8.75 -2.64 19.49
CA ALA A 383 -9.51 -1.85 20.45
C ALA A 383 -9.24 -2.33 21.88
N ASN A 384 -9.16 -3.64 22.11
CA ASN A 384 -8.81 -4.20 23.42
C ASN A 384 -7.40 -3.82 23.84
N TRP A 385 -6.43 -3.93 22.92
CA TRP A 385 -5.05 -3.55 23.23
C TRP A 385 -4.92 -2.04 23.50
N ALA A 386 -5.52 -1.20 22.66
CA ALA A 386 -5.47 0.26 22.81
C ALA A 386 -6.09 0.72 24.13
N ASP A 387 -7.24 0.15 24.46
CA ASP A 387 -7.97 0.42 25.69
C ASP A 387 -7.18 0.00 26.94
N GLN A 388 -6.60 -1.20 26.96
CA GLN A 388 -5.72 -1.63 28.06
C GLN A 388 -4.51 -0.71 28.22
N THR A 389 -3.92 -0.27 27.10
CA THR A 389 -2.76 0.62 27.08
C THR A 389 -3.11 2.01 27.60
N MET A 390 -4.22 2.59 27.12
CA MET A 390 -4.73 3.87 27.60
C MET A 390 -5.08 3.82 29.08
N GLN A 391 -5.83 2.81 29.53
CA GLN A 391 -6.20 2.62 30.95
C GLN A 391 -4.97 2.45 31.84
N THR A 392 -3.97 1.68 31.41
CA THR A 392 -2.72 1.51 32.15
C THR A 392 -1.97 2.84 32.29
N THR A 393 -1.92 3.63 31.22
CA THR A 393 -1.31 4.96 31.22
C THR A 393 -2.05 5.92 32.13
N LEU A 394 -3.39 5.93 32.08
CA LEU A 394 -4.23 6.75 32.95
C LEU A 394 -4.01 6.43 34.43
N LYS A 395 -3.94 5.15 34.79
CA LYS A 395 -3.68 4.69 36.17
C LYS A 395 -2.30 5.08 36.68
N LYS A 396 -1.29 5.11 35.81
CA LYS A 396 0.08 5.52 36.16
C LYS A 396 0.24 7.03 36.33
N GLY A 397 -0.76 7.83 35.95
CA GLY A 397 -0.79 9.27 36.17
C GLY A 397 -0.24 10.10 35.00
N LYS A 398 0.05 11.38 35.28
CA LYS A 398 0.32 12.39 34.25
C LYS A 398 1.70 12.23 33.58
N ASP A 399 2.70 11.70 34.28
CA ASP A 399 4.07 11.52 33.78
C ASP A 399 4.36 10.13 33.17
N ALA A 400 3.34 9.28 33.03
CA ALA A 400 3.51 7.94 32.50
C ALA A 400 3.92 7.99 31.02
N ALA A 401 5.02 7.31 30.68
CA ALA A 401 5.38 7.08 29.29
C ALA A 401 4.27 6.28 28.59
N VAL A 402 3.82 6.78 27.44
CA VAL A 402 2.85 6.08 26.59
C VAL A 402 3.61 5.11 25.70
N ASP A 403 3.04 3.92 25.51
CA ASP A 403 3.56 2.97 24.52
C ASP A 403 3.45 3.59 23.12
N GLY A 404 4.57 3.80 22.44
CA GLY A 404 4.62 4.46 21.13
C GLY A 404 3.80 3.74 20.07
N ARG A 405 3.59 2.43 20.21
CA ARG A 405 2.77 1.62 19.29
C ARG A 405 1.29 1.99 19.31
N LEU A 406 0.84 2.76 20.32
CA LEU A 406 -0.51 3.29 20.36
C LEU A 406 -0.82 4.17 19.14
N VAL A 407 0.19 4.84 18.57
CA VAL A 407 0.01 5.66 17.36
C VAL A 407 -0.31 4.78 16.14
N GLU A 408 0.45 3.70 15.92
CA GLU A 408 0.21 2.75 14.83
C GLU A 408 -1.16 2.08 14.96
N VAL A 409 -1.50 1.63 16.17
CA VAL A 409 -2.80 1.00 16.46
C VAL A 409 -3.94 2.00 16.25
N HIS A 410 -3.74 3.26 16.63
CA HIS A 410 -4.73 4.33 16.41
C HIS A 410 -5.03 4.57 14.94
N VAL A 411 -3.99 4.65 14.08
CA VAL A 411 -4.16 4.79 12.62
C VAL A 411 -4.91 3.60 12.05
N ALA A 412 -4.55 2.38 12.46
CA ALA A 412 -5.24 1.16 12.03
C ALA A 412 -6.72 1.15 12.46
N LEU A 413 -7.03 1.54 13.70
CA LEU A 413 -8.41 1.65 14.19
C LEU A 413 -9.24 2.63 13.37
N ILE A 414 -8.69 3.79 13.01
CA ILE A 414 -9.38 4.78 12.17
C ILE A 414 -9.73 4.17 10.81
N LEU A 415 -8.75 3.57 10.13
CA LEU A 415 -8.97 2.98 8.81
C LEU A 415 -9.97 1.82 8.87
N GLN A 416 -9.92 0.99 9.92
CA GLN A 416 -10.91 -0.07 10.13
C GLN A 416 -12.31 0.50 10.34
N LEU A 417 -12.47 1.55 11.16
CA LEU A 417 -13.75 2.22 11.35
C LEU A 417 -14.29 2.79 10.04
N GLN A 418 -13.43 3.39 9.22
CA GLN A 418 -13.80 3.95 7.90
C GLN A 418 -14.23 2.85 6.93
N CYS A 419 -13.49 1.75 6.85
CA CYS A 419 -13.89 0.56 6.08
C CYS A 419 -15.24 0.01 6.54
N LEU A 420 -15.47 -0.13 7.85
CA LEU A 420 -16.74 -0.64 8.40
C LEU A 420 -17.91 0.31 8.12
N ILE A 421 -17.70 1.63 8.21
CA ILE A 421 -18.69 2.64 7.83
C ILE A 421 -19.02 2.49 6.33
N ASN A 422 -18.01 2.42 5.48
CA ASN A 422 -18.18 2.29 4.03
C ASN A 422 -18.91 0.98 3.66
N LEU A 423 -18.59 -0.14 4.32
CA LEU A 423 -19.29 -1.41 4.13
C LEU A 423 -20.74 -1.35 4.58
N ALA A 424 -21.01 -0.74 5.74
CA ALA A 424 -22.38 -0.57 6.22
C ALA A 424 -23.19 0.34 5.28
N MET A 425 -22.61 1.43 4.79
CA MET A 425 -23.25 2.31 3.80
C MET A 425 -23.44 1.62 2.45
N ALA A 426 -22.51 0.75 2.05
CA ALA A 426 -22.57 0.01 0.79
C ALA A 426 -23.79 -0.90 0.68
N THR A 427 -24.38 -1.33 1.80
CA THR A 427 -25.62 -2.13 1.78
C THR A 427 -26.80 -1.42 1.13
N GLU A 428 -26.82 -0.08 1.14
CA GLU A 428 -27.88 0.72 0.50
C GLU A 428 -27.52 1.16 -0.92
N THR A 429 -26.24 1.22 -1.26
CA THR A 429 -25.76 1.82 -2.52
C THR A 429 -25.34 0.78 -3.56
N THR A 430 -24.91 -0.41 -3.14
CA THR A 430 -24.41 -1.44 -4.06
C THR A 430 -25.54 -2.11 -4.82
N LYS A 431 -25.28 -2.39 -6.10
CA LYS A 431 -26.17 -3.17 -6.97
C LYS A 431 -25.69 -4.61 -7.17
N LYS A 432 -24.53 -4.97 -6.62
CA LYS A 432 -23.90 -6.29 -6.81
C LYS A 432 -24.34 -7.25 -5.70
N PRO A 433 -25.07 -8.34 -6.01
CA PRO A 433 -25.60 -9.25 -4.98
C PRO A 433 -24.51 -9.94 -4.15
N THR A 434 -23.38 -10.31 -4.77
CA THR A 434 -22.23 -10.94 -4.10
C THR A 434 -21.62 -10.01 -3.05
N PHE A 435 -21.36 -8.75 -3.43
CA PHE A 435 -20.83 -7.74 -2.53
C PHE A 435 -21.84 -7.32 -1.45
N LEU A 436 -23.13 -7.22 -1.81
CA LEU A 436 -24.20 -6.94 -0.85
C LEU A 436 -24.21 -7.97 0.29
N ARG A 437 -24.06 -9.26 -0.02
CA ARG A 437 -24.01 -10.34 0.97
C ARG A 437 -22.85 -10.17 1.96
N VAL A 438 -21.68 -9.79 1.45
CA VAL A 438 -20.50 -9.51 2.29
C VAL A 438 -20.75 -8.32 3.20
N CYS A 439 -21.32 -7.24 2.66
CA CYS A 439 -21.66 -6.05 3.42
C CYS A 439 -22.74 -6.35 4.50
N GLU A 440 -23.76 -7.14 4.16
CA GLU A 440 -24.80 -7.57 5.11
C GLU A 440 -24.20 -8.41 6.25
N GLY A 441 -23.33 -9.38 5.92
CA GLY A 441 -22.63 -10.19 6.93
C GLY A 441 -21.73 -9.35 7.84
N CYS A 442 -21.05 -8.36 7.29
CA CYS A 442 -20.26 -7.40 8.08
C CYS A 442 -21.16 -6.58 9.02
N VAL A 443 -22.31 -6.09 8.54
CA VAL A 443 -23.26 -5.34 9.38
C VAL A 443 -23.85 -6.21 10.49
N GLU A 444 -24.16 -7.47 10.20
CA GLU A 444 -24.62 -8.42 11.22
C GLU A 444 -23.56 -8.64 12.30
N GLN A 445 -22.29 -8.71 11.93
CA GLN A 445 -21.16 -8.87 12.85
C GLN A 445 -20.95 -7.63 13.74
N ILE A 446 -20.96 -6.42 13.18
CA ILE A 446 -20.73 -5.17 13.95
C ILE A 446 -21.95 -4.74 14.79
N ARG A 447 -23.12 -5.35 14.59
CA ARG A 447 -24.31 -5.17 15.43
C ARG A 447 -24.39 -6.17 16.59
N GLN A 448 -23.46 -7.12 16.69
CA GLN A 448 -23.40 -8.03 17.83
C GLN A 448 -23.08 -7.27 19.12
N ASP A 449 -23.57 -7.80 20.25
CA ASP A 449 -23.48 -7.12 21.54
C ASP A 449 -22.03 -6.83 21.95
N ASP A 450 -21.14 -7.80 21.76
CA ASP A 450 -19.72 -7.69 22.08
C ASP A 450 -19.03 -6.56 21.31
N PHE A 451 -19.36 -6.41 20.02
CA PHE A 451 -18.85 -5.34 19.19
C PHE A 451 -19.33 -3.97 19.67
N VAL A 452 -20.63 -3.83 19.90
CA VAL A 452 -21.24 -2.56 20.36
C VAL A 452 -20.68 -2.16 21.73
N ILE A 453 -20.59 -3.09 22.67
CA ILE A 453 -20.01 -2.84 24.00
C ILE A 453 -18.56 -2.39 23.88
N LYS A 454 -17.75 -3.08 23.04
CA LYS A 454 -16.36 -2.69 22.82
C LYS A 454 -16.24 -1.30 22.21
N LEU A 455 -17.09 -0.97 21.25
CA LEU A 455 -17.14 0.35 20.61
C LEU A 455 -17.39 1.46 21.64
N LEU A 456 -18.40 1.27 22.51
CA LEU A 456 -18.73 2.22 23.57
C LEU A 456 -17.61 2.35 24.60
N HIS A 457 -17.01 1.23 25.03
CA HIS A 457 -15.94 1.25 26.01
C HIS A 457 -14.69 1.96 25.46
N LEU A 458 -14.31 1.67 24.21
CA LEU A 458 -13.20 2.37 23.56
C LEU A 458 -13.47 3.87 23.43
N MET A 459 -14.70 4.26 23.07
CA MET A 459 -15.11 5.66 22.99
C MET A 459 -14.98 6.38 24.34
N ARG A 460 -15.42 5.76 25.44
CA ARG A 460 -15.26 6.29 26.81
C ARG A 460 -13.80 6.44 27.20
N THR A 461 -13.00 5.38 27.05
CA THR A 461 -11.58 5.42 27.39
C THR A 461 -10.85 6.49 26.58
N THR A 462 -11.15 6.59 25.28
CA THR A 462 -10.55 7.62 24.41
C THR A 462 -10.95 9.03 24.84
N ALA A 463 -12.21 9.26 25.22
CA ALA A 463 -12.67 10.57 25.69
C ALA A 463 -11.98 11.03 27.00
N VAL A 464 -11.63 10.08 27.88
CA VAL A 464 -10.85 10.37 29.10
C VAL A 464 -9.36 10.54 28.79
N PHE A 465 -8.82 9.71 27.89
CA PHE A 465 -7.41 9.71 27.53
C PHE A 465 -7.01 10.97 26.74
N SER A 466 -7.87 11.38 25.80
CA SER A 466 -7.74 12.56 24.95
C SER A 466 -9.02 13.42 25.03
N PRO A 467 -9.12 14.29 26.05
CA PRO A 467 -10.28 15.15 26.26
C PRO A 467 -10.44 16.18 25.13
N PRO A 468 -11.66 16.71 24.90
CA PRO A 468 -11.92 17.67 23.81
C PRO A 468 -11.17 18.99 24.01
N VAL A 469 -10.67 19.56 22.91
CA VAL A 469 -9.98 20.86 22.91
C VAL A 469 -10.85 21.92 22.25
N SER A 470 -11.11 23.03 22.94
CA SER A 470 -11.91 24.14 22.40
C SER A 470 -11.13 24.93 21.36
N PRO A 471 -11.69 25.22 20.18
CA PRO A 471 -11.03 26.04 19.14
C PRO A 471 -10.94 27.52 19.52
N PHE A 472 -11.56 27.95 20.62
CA PHE A 472 -11.57 29.33 21.06
C PHE A 472 -10.50 29.58 22.13
N VAL A 473 -9.37 30.18 21.73
CA VAL A 473 -8.32 30.63 22.65
C VAL A 473 -8.64 32.07 23.10
N PRO A 474 -8.87 32.34 24.40
CA PRO A 474 -9.06 33.70 24.87
C PRO A 474 -7.72 34.46 24.83
N THR A 475 -7.74 35.67 24.29
CA THR A 475 -6.65 36.64 24.44
C THR A 475 -6.37 36.90 25.93
N LYS A 476 -5.10 37.14 26.33
CA LYS A 476 -4.67 37.38 27.73
C LYS A 476 -5.50 38.44 28.49
N ALA A 477 -6.17 39.35 27.79
CA ALA A 477 -7.07 40.36 28.38
C ALA A 477 -8.40 39.79 28.92
N SER A 478 -8.79 38.59 28.49
CA SER A 478 -10.09 37.95 28.77
C SER A 478 -10.04 36.91 29.90
N GLN A 479 -8.84 36.54 30.37
CA GLN A 479 -8.66 35.51 31.41
C GLN A 479 -8.97 36.00 32.84
N SER A 480 -9.12 37.31 33.05
CA SER A 480 -9.35 37.92 34.38
C SER A 480 -10.71 38.62 34.54
N ALA A 481 -11.56 38.63 33.51
CA ALA A 481 -12.89 39.23 33.60
C ALA A 481 -13.90 38.16 34.06
N PRO A 482 -14.58 38.33 35.22
CA PRO A 482 -15.70 37.47 35.58
C PRO A 482 -16.77 37.55 34.48
N ALA A 483 -17.46 36.43 34.22
CA ALA A 483 -18.57 36.43 33.27
C ALA A 483 -19.56 37.55 33.66
N PRO A 484 -20.06 38.35 32.71
CA PRO A 484 -20.99 39.44 33.02
C PRO A 484 -22.20 38.94 33.81
N ASP A 485 -22.70 39.74 34.76
CA ASP A 485 -23.79 39.32 35.66
C ASP A 485 -24.98 38.73 34.89
N GLY A 486 -25.37 37.50 35.25
CA GLY A 486 -26.44 36.74 34.59
C GLY A 486 -25.98 35.86 33.41
N HIS A 487 -24.70 35.87 33.04
CA HIS A 487 -24.16 35.03 31.98
C HIS A 487 -23.25 33.92 32.53
N VAL A 488 -23.51 32.69 32.10
CA VAL A 488 -22.67 31.53 32.37
C VAL A 488 -21.75 31.33 31.17
N LEU A 489 -20.47 31.01 31.41
CA LEU A 489 -19.58 30.59 30.32
C LEU A 489 -20.25 29.45 29.56
N SER A 490 -20.37 29.61 28.24
CA SER A 490 -20.85 28.56 27.35
C SER A 490 -19.98 27.31 27.50
N SER A 491 -20.48 26.14 27.07
CA SER A 491 -19.70 24.89 27.10
C SER A 491 -18.31 25.03 26.47
N THR A 492 -18.21 25.88 25.44
CA THR A 492 -16.95 26.28 24.77
C THR A 492 -16.01 27.13 25.63
N GLY A 493 -16.53 27.95 26.55
CA GLY A 493 -15.73 28.72 27.52
C GLY A 493 -15.28 27.91 28.73
N LYS A 494 -16.05 26.88 29.13
CA LYS A 494 -15.69 25.95 30.22
C LYS A 494 -14.62 24.94 29.81
N ALA A 495 -14.64 24.47 28.56
CA ALA A 495 -13.63 23.56 28.02
C ALA A 495 -12.20 24.16 28.09
N HIS A 496 -12.07 25.48 27.97
CA HIS A 496 -10.78 26.17 28.09
C HIS A 496 -10.27 26.26 29.54
N SER A 497 -11.17 26.39 30.52
CA SER A 497 -10.77 26.47 31.95
C SER A 497 -10.20 25.14 32.46
N GLN A 498 -10.54 24.02 31.81
CA GLN A 498 -9.93 22.70 32.04
C GLN A 498 -8.63 22.51 31.25
N SER A 499 -8.47 23.12 30.07
CA SER A 499 -7.25 22.97 29.26
C SER A 499 -6.04 23.71 29.84
N ASP A 500 -6.23 24.88 30.47
CA ASP A 500 -5.12 25.68 31.05
C ASP A 500 -4.55 25.08 32.36
N GLN A 501 -5.29 24.22 33.06
CA GLN A 501 -4.75 23.45 34.20
C GLN A 501 -3.93 22.22 33.76
N ASP A 502 -3.95 21.86 32.47
CA ASP A 502 -3.36 20.65 31.91
C ASP A 502 -2.36 20.92 30.78
N ALA A 503 -1.57 22.00 30.88
CA ALA A 503 -0.38 22.26 30.05
C ALA A 503 0.64 21.08 30.01
N ASN A 504 0.46 20.09 30.90
CA ASN A 504 1.25 18.86 31.02
C ASN A 504 0.63 17.60 30.37
N THR A 505 -0.55 17.67 29.72
CA THR A 505 -1.08 16.58 28.87
C THR A 505 -0.34 16.44 27.53
N SER A 506 0.60 17.34 27.24
CA SER A 506 1.40 17.44 26.03
C SER A 506 2.24 16.21 25.66
N LYS A 507 2.45 15.26 26.59
CA LYS A 507 3.20 14.02 26.32
C LYS A 507 2.36 12.86 25.79
N ARG A 508 1.02 12.94 25.85
CA ARG A 508 0.14 11.86 25.35
C ARG A 508 -0.22 12.10 23.88
N PRO A 509 -0.30 11.04 23.05
CA PRO A 509 -0.80 11.18 21.69
C PRO A 509 -2.28 11.62 21.74
N ARG A 510 -2.67 12.55 20.85
CA ARG A 510 -3.99 13.19 20.86
C ARG A 510 -5.11 12.33 20.25
N LEU A 511 -4.77 11.23 19.58
CA LEU A 511 -5.71 10.27 18.98
C LEU A 511 -6.80 10.96 18.13
N ASP A 512 -6.38 11.90 17.29
CA ASP A 512 -7.22 12.75 16.47
C ASP A 512 -8.19 11.93 15.61
N LYS A 513 -9.41 12.43 15.37
CA LYS A 513 -10.47 11.77 14.58
C LYS A 513 -11.01 10.44 15.14
N LEU A 514 -10.37 9.78 16.10
CA LEU A 514 -10.84 8.48 16.61
C LEU A 514 -12.23 8.57 17.25
N LYS A 515 -12.45 9.56 18.14
CA LYS A 515 -13.77 9.75 18.78
C LYS A 515 -14.86 10.03 17.74
N ARG A 516 -14.53 10.83 16.72
CA ARG A 516 -15.41 11.15 15.59
C ARG A 516 -15.82 9.89 14.82
N ASP A 517 -14.87 9.01 14.51
CA ASP A 517 -15.14 7.82 13.69
C ASP A 517 -15.85 6.72 14.51
N LEU A 518 -15.57 6.61 15.81
CA LEU A 518 -16.31 5.74 16.74
C LEU A 518 -17.80 6.11 16.80
N VAL A 519 -18.09 7.40 17.03
CA VAL A 519 -19.49 7.86 17.11
C VAL A 519 -20.18 7.82 15.74
N ALA A 520 -19.43 8.03 14.65
CA ALA A 520 -19.96 7.88 13.29
C ALA A 520 -20.38 6.43 13.01
N LEU A 521 -19.53 5.44 13.33
CA LEU A 521 -19.88 4.03 13.17
C LEU A 521 -21.09 3.67 14.04
N LEU A 522 -21.13 4.13 15.29
CA LEU A 522 -22.29 3.92 16.18
C LEU A 522 -23.59 4.43 15.56
N GLY A 523 -23.57 5.63 14.96
CA GLY A 523 -24.73 6.19 14.27
C GLY A 523 -25.14 5.37 13.05
N VAL A 524 -24.18 4.82 12.30
CA VAL A 524 -24.44 3.97 11.13
C VAL A 524 -25.03 2.62 11.53
N ILE A 525 -24.50 1.95 12.55
CA ILE A 525 -25.02 0.64 12.98
C ILE A 525 -26.41 0.74 13.64
N ALA A 526 -26.74 1.89 14.23
CA ALA A 526 -28.06 2.22 14.78
C ALA A 526 -29.07 2.70 13.72
N PHE A 527 -28.67 2.81 12.45
CA PHE A 527 -29.57 3.24 11.38
C PHE A 527 -30.49 2.10 10.90
N LYS A 528 -31.81 2.35 10.88
CA LYS A 528 -32.81 1.42 10.34
C LYS A 528 -32.94 1.59 8.84
N ARG A 529 -32.40 0.63 8.06
CA ARG A 529 -32.47 0.60 6.60
C ARG A 529 -33.84 0.14 6.08
N GLY A 530 -34.41 -0.88 6.72
CA GLY A 530 -35.69 -1.44 6.34
C GLY A 530 -36.28 -2.35 7.43
N PRO A 531 -37.42 -3.01 7.15
CA PRO A 531 -38.11 -3.85 8.14
C PRO A 531 -37.24 -5.00 8.67
N LYS A 532 -36.36 -5.57 7.84
CA LYS A 532 -35.48 -6.69 8.23
C LYS A 532 -34.50 -6.34 9.35
N ASP A 533 -34.15 -5.07 9.47
CA ASP A 533 -33.17 -4.59 10.44
C ASP A 533 -33.75 -4.31 11.82
N GLU A 534 -35.08 -4.26 11.94
CA GLU A 534 -35.79 -3.69 13.07
C GLU A 534 -35.34 -4.26 14.42
N ASP A 535 -35.29 -5.57 14.55
CA ASP A 535 -34.89 -6.24 15.79
C ASP A 535 -33.41 -5.99 16.12
N SER A 536 -32.53 -6.08 15.11
CA SER A 536 -31.09 -5.88 15.30
C SER A 536 -30.76 -4.43 15.68
N VAL A 537 -31.41 -3.45 15.05
CA VAL A 537 -31.22 -2.02 15.35
C VAL A 537 -31.79 -1.70 16.72
N LYS A 538 -32.98 -2.21 17.04
CA LYS A 538 -33.57 -2.03 18.37
C LYS A 538 -32.65 -2.61 19.45
N ARG A 539 -32.04 -3.77 19.21
CA ARG A 539 -31.06 -4.36 20.13
C ARG A 539 -29.85 -3.45 20.35
N VAL A 540 -29.26 -2.88 19.29
CA VAL A 540 -28.17 -1.91 19.40
C VAL A 540 -28.60 -0.70 20.24
N GLN A 541 -29.78 -0.12 19.95
CA GLN A 541 -30.29 1.04 20.68
C GLN A 541 -30.48 0.75 22.18
N ASP A 542 -31.09 -0.39 22.51
CA ASP A 542 -31.35 -0.79 23.89
C ASP A 542 -30.05 -1.06 24.64
N LEU A 543 -29.09 -1.73 24.01
CA LEU A 543 -27.78 -2.00 24.59
C LEU A 543 -27.00 -0.71 24.85
N VAL A 544 -27.01 0.24 23.91
CA VAL A 544 -26.38 1.55 24.10
C VAL A 544 -27.01 2.32 25.25
N ARG A 545 -28.33 2.24 25.41
CA ARG A 545 -29.03 2.84 26.57
C ARG A 545 -28.62 2.16 27.88
N GLU A 546 -28.63 0.84 27.93
CA GLU A 546 -28.33 0.03 29.12
C GLU A 546 -26.89 0.21 29.61
N GLU A 547 -25.95 0.32 28.66
CA GLU A 547 -24.55 0.59 28.96
C GLU A 547 -24.29 2.06 29.34
N GLY A 548 -25.27 2.96 29.28
CA GLY A 548 -25.11 4.39 29.52
C GLY A 548 -24.52 5.18 28.34
N GLY A 549 -24.37 4.54 27.18
CA GLY A 549 -23.80 5.10 25.95
C GLY A 549 -24.51 6.35 25.42
N LEU A 550 -25.80 6.52 25.70
CA LEU A 550 -26.54 7.73 25.30
C LEU A 550 -25.95 9.01 25.90
N LEU A 551 -25.50 8.96 27.16
CA LEU A 551 -24.85 10.10 27.82
C LEU A 551 -23.45 10.35 27.25
N ASP A 552 -22.72 9.29 26.90
CA ASP A 552 -21.41 9.43 26.27
C ASP A 552 -21.52 10.14 24.92
N VAL A 553 -22.49 9.76 24.09
CA VAL A 553 -22.73 10.42 22.79
C VAL A 553 -23.14 11.87 22.98
N LEU A 554 -23.99 12.19 23.98
CA LEU A 554 -24.32 13.58 24.32
C LEU A 554 -23.08 14.39 24.70
N ASN A 555 -22.15 13.81 25.45
CA ASN A 555 -20.90 14.48 25.85
C ASN A 555 -19.99 14.80 24.64
N LEU A 556 -20.13 14.08 23.53
CA LEU A 556 -19.42 14.34 22.27
C LEU A 556 -20.04 15.45 21.41
N THR A 557 -21.11 16.11 21.88
CA THR A 557 -21.71 17.27 21.17
C THR A 557 -20.95 18.60 21.41
N GLN A 558 -19.88 18.56 22.20
CA GLN A 558 -18.97 19.69 22.41
C GLN A 558 -18.10 19.93 21.16
N LEU A 559 -17.58 21.15 21.01
CA LEU A 559 -16.60 21.42 19.96
C LEU A 559 -15.27 20.80 20.36
N ASP A 560 -14.58 20.19 19.39
CA ASP A 560 -13.27 19.60 19.55
C ASP A 560 -12.44 19.87 18.30
N GLU A 561 -11.36 20.65 18.44
CA GLU A 561 -10.45 21.03 17.35
C GLU A 561 -9.82 19.80 16.68
N HIS A 562 -9.50 18.76 17.47
CA HIS A 562 -8.89 17.51 16.98
C HIS A 562 -9.88 16.52 16.38
N ASN A 563 -11.17 16.80 16.54
CA ASN A 563 -12.24 15.96 15.98
C ASN A 563 -13.24 16.84 15.22
N PRO A 564 -12.86 17.39 14.04
CA PRO A 564 -13.77 18.17 13.22
C PRO A 564 -15.07 17.40 12.94
N TYR A 565 -16.19 18.11 13.03
CA TYR A 565 -17.54 17.57 12.82
C TYR A 565 -18.01 16.52 13.84
N ILE A 566 -17.32 16.34 14.98
CA ILE A 566 -17.74 15.36 15.99
C ILE A 566 -19.16 15.62 16.50
N ARG A 567 -19.54 16.89 16.66
CA ARG A 567 -20.88 17.29 17.08
C ARG A 567 -21.94 16.79 16.11
N GLU A 568 -21.76 17.02 14.82
CA GLU A 568 -22.69 16.63 13.77
C GLU A 568 -22.84 15.11 13.71
N ARG A 569 -21.72 14.38 13.86
CA ARG A 569 -21.72 12.91 13.93
C ARG A 569 -22.43 12.40 15.19
N ALA A 570 -22.21 13.04 16.34
CA ALA A 570 -22.88 12.71 17.59
C ALA A 570 -24.40 12.97 17.53
N ILE A 571 -24.83 14.09 16.95
CA ILE A 571 -26.25 14.40 16.72
C ILE A 571 -26.88 13.38 15.78
N PHE A 572 -26.19 13.01 14.70
CA PHE A 572 -26.66 11.97 13.80
C PHE A 572 -26.82 10.62 14.51
N ALA A 573 -25.84 10.23 15.32
CA ALA A 573 -25.91 9.01 16.12
C ALA A 573 -27.08 9.05 17.11
N LEU A 574 -27.26 10.15 17.85
CA LEU A 574 -28.39 10.33 18.77
C LEU A 574 -29.74 10.21 18.07
N ARG A 575 -29.90 10.84 16.90
CA ARG A 575 -31.13 10.72 16.11
C ARG A 575 -31.46 9.24 15.86
N ASN A 576 -30.49 8.46 15.40
CA ASN A 576 -30.70 7.06 15.05
C ASN A 576 -30.90 6.20 16.31
N LEU A 577 -30.19 6.49 17.40
CA LEU A 577 -30.34 5.78 18.68
C LEU A 577 -31.71 5.99 19.34
N LEU A 578 -32.34 7.14 19.09
CA LEU A 578 -33.65 7.50 19.63
C LEU A 578 -34.80 7.15 18.69
N GLN A 579 -34.53 6.90 17.41
CA GLN A 579 -35.56 6.68 16.41
C GLN A 579 -36.42 5.45 16.76
N ALA A 580 -37.71 5.68 16.98
CA ALA A 580 -38.69 4.66 17.37
C ALA A 580 -38.34 3.88 18.65
N ASN A 581 -37.49 4.42 19.54
CA ASN A 581 -37.17 3.83 20.83
C ASN A 581 -37.65 4.71 21.99
N GLN A 582 -38.84 4.42 22.51
CA GLN A 582 -39.45 5.21 23.57
C GLN A 582 -38.64 5.19 24.88
N ALA A 583 -38.06 4.04 25.25
CA ALA A 583 -37.28 3.93 26.47
C ALA A 583 -36.03 4.82 26.45
N SER A 584 -35.36 4.92 25.29
CA SER A 584 -34.23 5.83 25.10
C SER A 584 -34.68 7.30 25.10
N GLN A 585 -35.82 7.62 24.48
CA GLN A 585 -36.38 8.98 24.50
C GLN A 585 -36.77 9.42 25.91
N ASP A 586 -37.41 8.54 26.69
CA ASP A 586 -37.83 8.81 28.07
C ASP A 586 -36.63 9.06 28.98
N LEU A 587 -35.52 8.34 28.79
CA LEU A 587 -34.28 8.57 29.54
C LEU A 587 -33.70 9.96 29.25
N ILE A 588 -33.64 10.34 27.97
CA ILE A 588 -33.14 11.67 27.58
C ILE A 588 -34.06 12.79 28.09
N ALA A 589 -35.38 12.58 28.07
CA ALA A 589 -36.37 13.55 28.55
C ALA A 589 -36.25 13.83 30.05
N GLN A 590 -35.68 12.90 30.83
CA GLN A 590 -35.43 13.08 32.26
C GLN A 590 -34.19 13.96 32.55
N LEU A 591 -33.34 14.21 31.55
CA LEU A 591 -32.18 15.08 31.70
C LEU A 591 -32.64 16.54 31.84
N LYS A 592 -32.48 17.08 33.04
CA LYS A 592 -32.72 18.50 33.31
C LYS A 592 -31.46 19.31 33.02
N PRO A 593 -31.58 20.51 32.44
CA PRO A 593 -30.50 21.48 32.44
C PRO A 593 -30.05 21.71 33.89
N ILE A 594 -28.75 21.60 34.16
CA ILE A 594 -28.23 21.95 35.48
C ILE A 594 -28.39 23.46 35.65
N ASP A 595 -29.11 23.86 36.71
CA ASP A 595 -29.28 25.26 37.08
C ASP A 595 -27.91 25.82 37.48
N PRO A 596 -27.41 26.90 36.85
CA PRO A 596 -26.04 27.39 37.07
C PRO A 596 -25.70 27.73 38.54
N ALA A 597 -26.70 27.97 39.39
CA ALA A 597 -26.51 28.16 40.83
C ALA A 597 -26.02 26.91 41.58
N GLN A 598 -26.32 25.70 41.09
CA GLN A 598 -25.97 24.44 41.78
C GLN A 598 -24.53 23.96 41.49
N GLN A 599 -23.86 24.49 40.46
CA GLN A 599 -22.48 24.11 40.13
C GLN A 599 -21.42 24.79 41.01
N GLN A 600 -21.74 25.91 41.69
CA GLN A 600 -20.79 26.60 42.57
C GLN A 600 -20.63 25.93 43.94
N GLU A 601 -21.58 25.11 44.38
CA GLU A 601 -21.54 24.46 45.70
C GLU A 601 -20.81 23.11 45.71
N SER A 602 -20.41 22.58 44.54
CA SER A 602 -19.87 21.20 44.41
C SER A 602 -18.34 21.11 44.26
N GLN A 603 -17.60 22.23 44.34
CA GLN A 603 -16.12 22.15 44.39
C GLN A 603 -15.67 21.88 45.83
N PRO A 604 -15.02 20.74 46.13
CA PRO A 604 -14.38 20.55 47.43
C PRO A 604 -13.22 21.55 47.58
N GLN A 605 -13.13 22.16 48.76
CA GLN A 605 -12.01 23.01 49.18
C GLN A 605 -10.68 22.26 49.23
#